data_AF-T1AJR4-F1
#
_entry.id   AF-T1AJR4-F1
#
_cell.length_a   1.000
_cell.length_b   1.000
_cell.length_c   1.000
_cell.angle_alpha   90.00
_cell.angle_beta   90.00
_cell.angle_gamma   90.00
#
_symmetry.space_group_name_H-M   'P 1'
#
loop_
_entity.id
_entity.type
_entity.pdbx_description
1 polymer ?
#
loop_
_entity_poly.entity_id
_entity_poly.type
_entity_poly.pdbx_seq_one_letter_code
_entity_poly.pdbx_strand_id
1 'polypeptide(L)' 'MTPNMMDVMKVSRELLKKYDVAGPRYTSYPTAPVWTTDFTAKDYRDAINRGQSKKEDKPLSLYFHLPFCDSLCYFW' A
#
# COMPACT_ATOMS: atom_id res chain seq x y z
N MET A 1 9.71 -24.39 -21.51
CA MET A 1 10.85 -23.46 -21.62
C MET A 1 10.50 -22.22 -20.81
N THR A 2 11.00 -22.12 -19.58
CA THR A 2 10.80 -20.94 -18.74
C THR A 2 11.61 -19.78 -19.32
N PRO A 3 11.05 -18.58 -19.52
CA PRO A 3 11.83 -17.44 -19.97
C PRO A 3 12.99 -17.18 -19.01
N ASN A 4 14.18 -16.91 -19.56
CA ASN A 4 15.34 -16.51 -18.77
C ASN A 4 14.98 -15.22 -17.99
N MET A 5 15.15 -15.21 -16.67
CA MET A 5 14.87 -14.06 -15.79
C MET A 5 15.53 -12.77 -16.29
N MET A 6 16.67 -12.86 -16.97
CA MET A 6 17.38 -11.71 -17.54
C MET A 6 16.66 -11.05 -18.73
N ASP A 7 15.78 -11.77 -19.44
CA ASP A 7 15.02 -11.20 -20.56
C ASP A 7 13.81 -10.38 -20.08
N VAL A 8 13.31 -10.64 -18.87
CA VAL A 8 12.19 -9.91 -18.25
C VAL A 8 12.61 -8.49 -17.81
N MET A 9 13.91 -8.26 -17.61
CA MET A 9 14.45 -7.02 -17.03
C MET A 9 15.07 -6.07 -18.06
N LYS A 10 14.90 -6.31 -19.37
CA LYS A 10 15.36 -5.38 -20.42
C LYS A 10 14.45 -4.16 -20.50
N VAL A 11 14.71 -3.17 -19.64
CA VAL A 11 14.03 -1.86 -19.66
C VAL A 11 14.91 -0.85 -20.43
N SER A 12 14.37 -0.24 -21.48
CA SER A 12 15.11 0.77 -22.26
C SER A 12 15.15 2.12 -21.53
N ARG A 13 16.17 2.93 -21.83
CA ARG A 13 16.29 4.29 -21.27
C ARG A 13 15.14 5.19 -21.71
N GLU A 14 14.66 4.99 -22.93
CA GLU A 14 13.52 5.71 -23.49
C GLU A 14 12.24 5.39 -22.72
N LEU A 15 12.07 4.12 -22.31
CA LEU A 15 10.94 3.68 -21.51
C LEU A 15 10.99 4.25 -20.09
N LEU A 16 12.16 4.27 -19.45
CA LEU A 16 12.35 4.90 -18.14
C LEU A 16 12.01 6.39 -18.20
N LYS A 17 12.56 7.13 -19.18
CA LYS A 17 12.26 8.56 -19.35
C LYS A 17 10.77 8.84 -19.58
N LYS A 18 10.07 7.94 -20.26
CA LYS A 18 8.63 8.07 -20.51
C LYS A 18 7.78 7.97 -19.23
N TYR A 19 8.22 7.15 -18.26
CA TYR A 19 7.45 6.84 -17.05
C TYR A 19 8.06 7.41 -15.76
N ASP A 20 9.20 8.09 -15.83
CA ASP A 20 9.79 8.90 -14.75
C ASP A 20 8.99 10.20 -14.57
N VAL A 21 7.73 10.02 -14.16
CA VAL A 21 6.76 11.09 -13.90
C VAL A 21 6.12 10.83 -12.54
N ALA A 22 5.70 11.90 -11.86
CA ALA A 22 5.04 11.78 -10.56
C ALA A 22 3.76 10.93 -10.69
N GLY A 23 3.79 9.73 -10.11
CA GLY A 23 2.66 8.80 -10.08
C GLY A 23 1.94 8.79 -8.73
N PRO A 24 0.69 8.32 -8.68
CA PRO A 24 0.00 8.08 -7.42
C PRO A 24 0.78 7.04 -6.59
N ARG A 25 0.89 7.28 -5.29
CA ARG A 25 1.51 6.34 -4.36
C ARG A 25 0.57 5.16 -4.14
N TYR A 26 0.88 4.02 -4.74
CA TYR A 26 0.14 2.77 -4.58
C TYR A 26 0.59 1.99 -3.34
N THR A 27 0.42 2.59 -2.15
CA THR A 27 0.67 1.92 -0.86
C THR A 27 -0.55 1.18 -0.33
N SER A 28 -1.74 1.45 -0.88
CA SER A 28 -2.99 0.73 -0.63
C SER A 28 -3.93 0.85 -1.83
N TYR A 29 -4.93 -0.03 -1.91
CA TYR A 29 -6.04 0.11 -2.87
C TYR A 29 -7.39 -0.20 -2.18
N PRO A 30 -8.38 0.72 -2.23
CA PRO A 30 -8.28 2.08 -2.74
C PRO A 30 -7.28 2.96 -1.95
N THR A 31 -6.79 4.03 -2.58
CA THR A 31 -5.78 4.93 -2.00
C THR A 31 -6.42 5.92 -1.00
N ALA A 32 -5.65 6.42 -0.03
CA ALA A 32 -6.14 7.37 0.99
C ALA A 32 -6.92 8.60 0.46
N PRO A 33 -6.57 9.22 -0.69
CA PRO A 33 -7.33 10.37 -1.21
C PRO A 33 -8.80 10.09 -1.55
N VAL A 34 -9.22 8.82 -1.65
CA VAL A 34 -10.62 8.47 -1.91
C VAL A 34 -11.41 8.19 -0.62
N TRP A 35 -10.81 8.35 0.55
CA TRP A 35 -11.51 8.18 1.83
C TRP A 35 -12.47 9.33 2.08
N THR A 36 -13.67 9.02 2.57
CA THR A 36 -14.69 10.00 2.94
C THR A 36 -14.92 9.98 4.45
N THR A 37 -15.59 11.01 4.96
CA THR A 37 -16.00 11.11 6.37
C THR A 37 -17.24 10.29 6.72
N ASP A 38 -17.83 9.57 5.74
CA ASP A 38 -19.08 8.82 5.94
C ASP A 38 -18.85 7.47 6.62
N PHE A 39 -17.60 7.04 6.76
CA PHE A 39 -17.26 5.77 7.40
C PHE A 39 -17.51 5.84 8.91
N THR A 40 -18.38 4.97 9.40
CA THR A 40 -18.85 5.01 10.78
C THR A 40 -18.22 3.94 11.68
N ALA A 41 -18.43 4.08 12.99
CA ALA A 41 -18.07 3.04 13.95
C ALA A 41 -18.83 1.72 13.74
N LYS A 42 -20.01 1.74 13.11
CA LYS A 42 -20.74 0.51 12.74
C LYS A 42 -20.02 -0.22 11.61
N ASP A 43 -19.60 0.51 10.58
CA ASP A 43 -18.86 -0.05 9.44
C ASP A 43 -17.55 -0.70 9.86
N TYR A 44 -16.87 -0.11 10.84
CA TYR A 44 -15.65 -0.67 11.45
C TYR A 44 -15.89 -2.03 12.12
N ARG A 45 -16.92 -2.13 12.98
CA ARG A 45 -17.27 -3.40 13.66
C ARG A 45 -17.69 -4.47 12.66
N ASP A 46 -18.49 -4.09 11.66
CA ASP A 46 -18.92 -5.01 10.60
C ASP A 46 -17.72 -5.49 9.77
N ALA A 47 -16.72 -4.63 9.52
CA ALA A 47 -15.48 -5.00 8.83
C ALA A 47 -14.64 -6.02 9.61
N ILE A 48 -14.53 -5.87 10.94
CA ILE A 48 -13.87 -6.85 11.81
C ILE A 48 -14.59 -8.20 11.72
N ASN A 49 -15.91 -8.21 11.90
CA ASN A 49 -16.71 -9.43 11.85
C ASN A 49 -16.58 -10.15 10.49
N ARG A 50 -16.62 -9.41 9.38
CA ARG A 50 -16.37 -9.96 8.03
C ARG A 50 -14.95 -10.49 7.84
N GLY A 51 -13.97 -9.91 8.54
CA GLY A 51 -12.58 -10.34 8.48
C GLY A 51 -12.34 -11.66 9.23
N GLN A 52 -12.98 -11.81 10.39
CA GLN A 52 -12.92 -13.01 11.23
C GLN A 52 -13.70 -14.17 10.59
N SER A 53 -14.86 -13.92 9.99
CA SER A 53 -15.68 -14.99 9.38
C SER A 53 -15.06 -15.66 8.15
N LYS A 54 -14.02 -15.05 7.55
CA LYS A 54 -13.42 -15.54 6.30
C LYS A 54 -12.30 -16.57 6.51
N LYS A 55 -11.66 -16.62 7.69
CA LYS A 55 -10.61 -17.59 8.04
C LYS A 55 -10.47 -17.68 9.57
N GLU A 56 -10.75 -18.85 10.14
CA GLU A 56 -10.61 -19.10 11.58
C GLU A 56 -9.17 -18.88 12.09
N ASP A 57 -8.15 -19.08 11.24
CA ASP A 57 -6.73 -19.00 11.62
C ASP A 57 -5.99 -17.77 11.06
N LYS A 58 -6.65 -16.63 10.84
CA LYS A 58 -5.93 -15.44 10.36
C LYS A 58 -5.13 -14.80 11.50
N PRO A 59 -3.79 -14.73 11.43
CA PRO A 59 -2.99 -14.09 12.48
C PRO A 59 -3.29 -12.59 12.55
N LEU A 60 -3.28 -12.06 13.78
CA LEU A 60 -3.45 -10.64 14.04
C LEU A 60 -2.12 -9.90 13.78
N SER A 61 -2.19 -8.84 12.98
CA SER A 61 -1.08 -7.90 12.78
C SER A 61 -1.41 -6.59 13.48
N LEU A 62 -0.49 -6.09 14.31
CA LEU A 62 -0.64 -4.85 15.07
C LEU A 62 0.31 -3.80 14.51
N TYR A 63 -0.20 -2.59 14.28
CA TYR A 63 0.57 -1.43 13.84
C TYR A 63 0.47 -0.33 14.90
N PHE A 64 1.61 0.20 15.31
CA PHE A 64 1.72 1.33 16.24
C PHE A 64 2.44 2.47 15.54
N HIS A 65 1.80 3.65 15.52
CA HIS A 65 2.41 4.86 14.98
C HIS A 65 3.23 5.55 16.06
N LEU A 66 4.54 5.70 15.84
CA LEU A 66 5.46 6.44 16.71
C LEU A 66 5.85 7.75 16.01
N PRO A 67 5.24 8.90 16.37
CA PRO A 67 5.39 10.14 15.63
C PRO A 67 6.64 10.96 16.04
N PHE A 68 7.60 10.36 16.73
CA PHE A 68 8.75 11.07 17.30
C PHE A 68 10.05 10.68 16.62
N CYS A 69 10.84 11.69 16.25
CA CYS A 69 12.17 11.56 15.68
C CYS A 69 13.15 12.44 16.49
N ASP A 70 14.41 12.04 16.57
CA ASP A 70 15.46 12.78 17.30
C ASP A 70 15.82 14.12 16.61
N SER A 71 15.84 14.12 15.28
CA SER A 71 16.19 15.29 14.47
C SER A 71 15.29 15.43 13.24
N LEU A 72 15.24 16.64 12.69
CA LEU A 72 14.52 16.93 11.46
C LEU A 72 15.29 16.41 10.22
N CYS A 73 14.57 15.71 9.34
CA CYS A 73 15.06 15.33 8.02
C CYS A 73 14.61 16.36 6.96
N TYR A 74 15.52 16.82 6.10
CA TYR A 74 15.23 17.82 5.05
C TYR A 74 14.80 17.23 3.70
N PHE A 75 14.72 15.90 3.58
CA PHE A 75 14.22 15.28 2.36
C PHE A 75 12.68 15.35 2.31
N TRP A 76 12.17 16.03 1.30
CA TRP A 76 10.80 15.93 0.79
C TRP A 76 10.82 16.08 -0.73
#